data_AF-A0A8S3G3J3-F1
#
_entry.id   AF-A0A8S3G3J3-F1
#
_cell.length_a   1.000
_cell.length_b   1.000
_cell.length_c   1.000
_cell.angle_alpha   90.00
_cell.angle_beta   90.00
_cell.angle_gamma   90.00
#
_symmetry.space_group_name_H-M   'P 1'
#
loop_
_entity.id
_entity.type
_entity.pdbx_description
1 polymer ?
#
loop_
_entity_poly.entity_id
_entity_poly.type
_entity_poly.pdbx_seq_one_letter_code
_entity_poly.pdbx_strand_id
1 'polypeptide(L)'
;MKLSEIKCDVESTTIAVAYPLNPIYECSSRQILSTQPLFAYLPLRSYGFRFILQADFEITAARQEVIRDNRWNDWLKSEMVQLFSLAYEQFQHLPELLTKCTLDFHQTNNPLTKIQTLKYFLKLIPMRNEIDPYFNTFVDKSIQGLMGIIRLPVFCHDDEAIIDWVLPSQCVLVRDTFIRKIFSQSLLLSHFNSYYLHEEFLKESDEQILIKLGCRRLDFADILKLIRTLYKQNDQIHSTKTTSIEQIAQWLLCIDYSLQQQRERPGFNHDQDDDTEQTTIAELKQLKIIPLRQQTQLVSIDEFENRTILFPPDKTIKYAKHLKIVLDDLPTIDDRLLYYIEDKYPRRLDSIKALLTTLGLCDARNMRRIYRSHIVPIIRDDSQWSKKPDATLIAYLI
;
A
#
# COMPACT_ATOMS: atom_id res chain seq x y z
N MET A 1 5.12 6.80 41.88
CA MET A 1 4.49 7.94 42.59
C MET A 1 3.51 7.36 43.58
N LYS A 2 3.46 7.82 44.83
CA LYS A 2 2.44 7.33 45.77
C LYS A 2 1.12 8.02 45.46
N LEU A 3 0.00 7.31 45.44
CA LEU A 3 -1.34 7.86 45.18
C LEU A 3 -1.66 9.06 46.09
N SER A 4 -1.23 8.99 47.36
CA SER A 4 -1.35 10.05 48.35
C SER A 4 -0.64 11.36 47.99
N GLU A 5 0.33 11.34 47.07
CA GLU A 5 1.02 12.53 46.54
C GLU A 5 0.24 13.20 45.38
N ILE A 6 -0.76 12.50 44.83
CA ILE A 6 -1.60 12.96 43.72
C ILE A 6 -2.97 13.41 44.25
N LYS A 7 -3.56 12.63 45.17
CA LYS A 7 -4.85 12.92 45.80
C LYS A 7 -4.80 12.52 47.27
N CYS A 8 -5.12 13.46 48.16
CA CYS A 8 -5.15 13.23 49.59
C CYS A 8 -6.20 12.16 49.93
N ASP A 9 -5.88 11.32 50.92
CA ASP A 9 -6.77 10.31 51.50
C ASP A 9 -7.27 9.20 50.54
N VAL A 10 -6.57 8.99 49.41
CA VAL A 10 -6.85 7.88 48.49
C VAL A 10 -5.73 6.85 48.54
N GLU A 11 -6.03 5.67 49.06
CA GLU A 11 -5.09 4.54 49.13
C GLU A 11 -5.15 3.63 47.89
N SER A 12 -6.33 3.49 47.28
CA SER A 12 -6.55 2.71 46.07
C SER A 12 -7.73 3.25 45.27
N THR A 13 -7.75 2.98 43.97
CA THR A 13 -8.90 3.25 43.09
C THR A 13 -9.07 2.11 42.09
N THR A 14 -10.24 2.01 41.47
CA THR A 14 -10.56 1.03 40.43
C THR A 14 -10.95 1.75 39.14
N ILE A 15 -10.30 1.36 38.05
CA ILE A 15 -10.65 1.78 36.69
C ILE A 15 -11.24 0.56 35.99
N ALA A 16 -12.46 0.69 35.46
CA ALA A 16 -13.16 -0.39 34.79
C ALA A 16 -13.52 0.01 33.36
N VAL A 17 -13.48 -0.98 32.46
CA VAL A 17 -13.90 -0.84 31.07
C VAL A 17 -14.91 -1.94 30.74
N ALA A 18 -15.98 -1.57 30.06
CA ALA A 18 -16.96 -2.52 29.54
C ALA A 18 -17.15 -2.34 28.03
N TYR A 19 -17.06 -3.44 27.30
CA TYR A 19 -17.18 -3.47 25.85
C TYR A 19 -18.57 -3.98 25.46
N PRO A 20 -19.33 -3.26 24.60
CA PRO A 20 -20.56 -3.82 24.05
C PRO A 20 -20.19 -5.02 23.17
N LEU A 21 -20.86 -6.17 23.31
CA LEU A 21 -20.56 -7.36 22.51
C LEU A 21 -21.65 -7.66 21.46
N ASN A 22 -22.87 -7.15 21.63
CA ASN A 22 -23.97 -7.37 20.68
C ASN A 22 -23.57 -7.12 19.21
N PRO A 23 -22.83 -6.05 18.87
CA PRO A 23 -22.49 -5.78 17.47
C PRO A 23 -21.46 -6.76 16.89
N ILE A 24 -20.78 -7.60 17.69
CA ILE A 24 -19.62 -8.39 17.23
C ILE A 24 -19.95 -9.32 16.06
N TYR A 25 -21.19 -9.82 15.99
CA TYR A 25 -21.68 -10.67 14.91
C TYR A 25 -22.22 -9.89 13.69
N GLU A 26 -22.59 -8.63 13.89
CA GLU A 26 -23.21 -7.77 12.88
C GLU A 26 -22.22 -6.76 12.28
N CYS A 27 -21.02 -6.64 12.87
CA CYS A 27 -20.07 -5.57 12.62
C CYS A 27 -19.44 -5.65 11.22
N SER A 28 -20.19 -5.25 10.19
CA SER A 28 -19.65 -5.02 8.85
C SER A 28 -18.60 -3.92 8.88
N SER A 29 -17.67 -3.93 7.92
CA SER A 29 -16.58 -2.95 7.80
C SER A 29 -16.98 -1.47 7.87
N ARG A 30 -18.22 -1.13 7.49
CA ARG A 30 -18.71 0.25 7.40
C ARG A 30 -19.53 0.70 8.60
N GLN A 31 -19.84 -0.20 9.54
CA GLN A 31 -20.65 0.15 10.69
C GLN A 31 -19.79 0.84 11.74
N ILE A 32 -20.07 2.11 11.97
CA ILE A 32 -19.48 2.88 13.06
C ILE A 32 -20.19 2.47 14.35
N LEU A 33 -19.41 2.01 15.34
CA LEU A 33 -19.96 1.68 16.65
C LEU A 33 -20.45 2.95 17.35
N SER A 34 -21.61 2.86 18.01
CA SER A 34 -22.17 3.97 18.76
C SER A 34 -21.25 4.38 19.90
N THR A 35 -21.12 5.69 20.11
CA THR A 35 -20.32 6.19 21.22
C THR A 35 -21.00 5.88 22.56
N GLN A 36 -20.21 5.57 23.57
CA GLN A 36 -20.65 5.25 24.93
C GLN A 36 -20.32 6.40 25.89
N PRO A 37 -21.14 6.62 26.93
CA PRO A 37 -20.86 7.63 27.94
C PRO A 37 -19.67 7.23 28.82
N LEU A 38 -18.96 8.24 29.32
CA LEU A 38 -17.96 8.11 30.38
C LEU A 38 -18.68 8.07 31.73
N PHE A 39 -18.22 7.26 32.69
CA PHE A 39 -18.83 7.17 34.02
C PHE A 39 -17.88 7.67 35.11
N ALA A 40 -18.45 8.48 36.01
CA ALA A 40 -17.89 8.83 37.30
C ALA A 40 -19.01 8.68 38.33
N TYR A 41 -19.26 7.43 38.76
CA TYR A 41 -20.46 6.98 39.47
C TYR A 41 -21.76 7.07 38.65
N LEU A 42 -22.06 8.22 38.05
CA LEU A 42 -23.15 8.44 37.10
C LEU A 42 -22.61 8.66 35.67
N PRO A 43 -23.43 8.42 34.63
CA PRO A 43 -23.04 8.70 33.26
C PRO A 43 -22.85 10.20 33.04
N LEU A 44 -21.73 10.54 32.42
CA LEU A 44 -21.39 11.86 31.89
C LEU A 44 -21.70 11.90 30.39
N ARG A 45 -21.37 13.02 29.73
CA ARG A 45 -21.45 13.09 28.26
C ARG A 45 -20.53 12.08 27.59
N SER A 46 -20.82 11.79 26.31
CA SER A 46 -19.91 11.04 25.45
C SER A 46 -18.66 11.89 25.15
N TYR A 47 -17.50 11.23 25.15
CA TYR A 47 -16.22 11.78 24.72
C TYR A 47 -15.71 11.12 23.43
N GLY A 48 -16.52 10.28 22.78
CA GLY A 48 -16.15 9.58 21.54
C GLY A 48 -15.66 8.14 21.72
N PHE A 49 -15.62 7.62 22.95
CA PHE A 49 -15.31 6.21 23.19
C PHE A 49 -16.42 5.30 22.64
N ARG A 50 -16.04 4.11 22.15
CA ARG A 50 -16.97 3.05 21.67
C ARG A 50 -17.20 1.96 22.71
N PHE A 51 -16.73 2.19 23.93
CA PHE A 51 -16.82 1.33 25.09
C PHE A 51 -17.05 2.20 26.33
N ILE A 52 -17.61 1.61 27.37
CA ILE A 52 -17.85 2.30 28.64
C ILE A 52 -16.54 2.34 29.40
N LEU A 53 -16.18 3.52 29.88
CA LEU A 53 -15.04 3.74 30.77
C LEU A 53 -15.56 4.32 32.09
N GLN A 54 -15.21 3.67 33.19
CA GLN A 54 -15.58 4.07 34.54
C GLN A 54 -14.33 4.28 35.39
N ALA A 55 -14.23 5.45 36.01
CA ALA A 55 -13.25 5.74 37.05
C ALA A 55 -13.78 6.86 37.96
N ASP A 56 -13.11 7.11 39.08
CA ASP A 56 -13.43 8.17 40.02
C ASP A 56 -12.86 9.54 39.56
N PHE A 57 -13.22 9.93 38.33
CA PHE A 57 -12.84 11.22 37.78
C PHE A 57 -13.37 12.38 38.64
N GLU A 58 -12.55 13.41 38.79
CA GLU A 58 -13.01 14.70 39.29
C GLU A 58 -13.78 15.42 38.19
N ILE A 59 -15.00 15.84 38.51
CA ILE A 59 -15.98 16.39 37.56
C ILE A 59 -16.37 17.82 37.96
N THR A 60 -16.81 18.60 36.97
CA THR A 60 -17.30 19.96 37.17
C THR A 60 -18.52 20.01 38.09
N ALA A 61 -18.83 21.19 38.65
CA ALA A 61 -19.99 21.37 39.54
C ALA A 61 -21.33 20.99 38.88
N ALA A 62 -21.45 21.19 37.56
CA ALA A 62 -22.61 20.76 36.77
C ALA A 62 -22.71 19.23 36.60
N ARG A 63 -21.66 18.49 36.97
CA ARG A 63 -21.53 17.02 36.85
C ARG A 63 -21.73 16.49 35.43
N GLN A 64 -21.41 17.31 34.42
CA GLN A 64 -21.52 16.92 33.02
C GLN A 64 -20.17 16.55 32.41
N GLU A 65 -19.08 17.10 32.96
CA GLU A 65 -17.74 17.01 32.36
C GLU A 65 -16.65 16.72 33.38
N VAL A 66 -15.57 16.10 32.90
CA VAL A 66 -14.33 15.86 33.66
C VAL A 66 -13.55 17.17 33.75
N ILE A 67 -12.99 17.48 34.92
CA ILE A 67 -12.13 18.65 35.12
C ILE A 67 -10.82 18.44 34.34
N ARG A 68 -10.51 19.40 33.47
CA ARG A 68 -9.25 19.47 32.71
C ARG A 68 -8.13 20.04 33.58
N ASP A 69 -6.88 19.76 33.23
CA ASP A 69 -5.68 20.22 33.96
C ASP A 69 -5.67 19.78 35.44
N ASN A 70 -6.22 18.59 35.69
CA ASN A 70 -6.32 18.00 37.01
C ASN A 70 -5.36 16.81 37.12
N ARG A 71 -4.45 16.86 38.10
CA ARG A 71 -3.40 15.84 38.29
C ARG A 71 -3.97 14.44 38.52
N TRP A 72 -5.10 14.32 39.22
CA TRP A 72 -5.76 13.04 39.45
C TRP A 72 -6.33 12.46 38.15
N ASN A 73 -7.07 13.26 37.38
CA ASN A 73 -7.64 12.83 36.10
C ASN A 73 -6.58 12.50 35.05
N ASP A 74 -5.47 13.25 35.02
CA ASP A 74 -4.35 12.97 34.13
C ASP A 74 -3.62 11.69 34.52
N TRP A 75 -3.47 11.42 35.83
CA TRP A 75 -2.93 10.15 36.31
C TRP A 75 -3.84 8.97 35.94
N LEU A 76 -5.15 9.07 36.22
CA LEU A 76 -6.15 8.07 35.81
C LEU A 76 -6.06 7.77 34.30
N LYS A 77 -6.02 8.82 33.47
CA LYS A 77 -5.85 8.73 32.01
C LYS A 77 -4.57 7.99 31.62
N SER A 78 -3.49 8.16 32.38
CA SER A 78 -2.22 7.47 32.11
C SER A 78 -2.26 5.98 32.48
N GLU A 79 -2.96 5.61 33.56
CA GLU A 79 -3.12 4.20 33.98
C GLU A 79 -4.11 3.45 33.07
N MET A 80 -5.15 4.14 32.59
CA MET A 80 -6.13 3.58 31.65
C MET A 80 -5.50 2.95 30.41
N VAL A 81 -4.33 3.45 29.98
CA VAL A 81 -3.62 2.95 28.78
C VAL A 81 -3.38 1.44 28.88
N GLN A 82 -3.04 0.93 30.06
CA GLN A 82 -2.74 -0.49 30.28
C GLN A 82 -3.98 -1.38 30.10
N LEU A 83 -5.19 -0.84 30.29
CA LEU A 83 -6.44 -1.58 30.13
C LEU A 83 -6.68 -1.99 28.69
N PHE A 84 -6.11 -1.30 27.70
CA PHE A 84 -6.21 -1.70 26.29
C PHE A 84 -5.40 -2.97 25.99
N SER A 85 -4.21 -3.08 26.57
CA SER A 85 -3.38 -4.27 26.44
C SER A 85 -4.06 -5.47 27.11
N LEU A 86 -4.58 -5.28 28.32
CA LEU A 86 -5.35 -6.32 29.03
C LEU A 86 -6.61 -6.70 28.26
N ALA A 87 -7.34 -5.71 27.71
CA ALA A 87 -8.52 -5.98 26.90
C ALA A 87 -8.16 -6.80 25.66
N TYR A 88 -7.08 -6.46 24.95
CA TYR A 88 -6.62 -7.24 23.80
C TYR A 88 -6.43 -8.71 24.15
N GLU A 89 -5.74 -9.01 25.26
CA GLU A 89 -5.56 -10.38 25.76
C GLU A 89 -6.91 -11.07 26.00
N GLN A 90 -7.87 -10.39 26.65
CA GLN A 90 -9.22 -10.96 26.85
C GLN A 90 -9.96 -11.19 25.52
N PHE A 91 -9.82 -10.27 24.56
CA PHE A 91 -10.41 -10.41 23.23
C PHE A 91 -9.80 -11.61 22.46
N GLN A 92 -8.53 -11.96 22.65
CA GLN A 92 -7.95 -13.16 22.05
C GLN A 92 -8.65 -14.46 22.51
N HIS A 93 -9.14 -14.48 23.75
CA HIS A 93 -9.85 -15.62 24.35
C HIS A 93 -11.38 -15.52 24.25
N LEU A 94 -11.92 -14.40 23.75
CA LEU A 94 -13.36 -14.16 23.71
C LEU A 94 -14.14 -15.22 22.91
N PRO A 95 -13.69 -15.74 21.76
CA PRO A 95 -14.35 -16.87 21.09
C PRO A 95 -14.58 -18.07 22.01
N GLU A 96 -13.57 -18.44 22.81
CA GLU A 96 -13.62 -19.57 23.73
C GLU A 96 -14.54 -19.28 24.92
N LEU A 97 -14.51 -18.04 25.44
CA LEU A 97 -15.37 -17.59 26.54
C LEU A 97 -16.84 -17.60 26.14
N LEU A 98 -17.18 -17.04 24.98
CA LEU A 98 -18.56 -16.98 24.49
C LEU A 98 -19.11 -18.37 24.19
N THR A 99 -18.30 -19.27 23.64
CA THR A 99 -18.69 -20.67 23.40
C THR A 99 -19.04 -21.39 24.69
N LYS A 100 -18.37 -21.09 25.82
CA LYS A 100 -18.66 -21.70 27.13
C LYS A 100 -19.89 -21.11 27.81
N CYS A 101 -20.19 -19.83 27.58
CA CYS A 101 -21.29 -19.13 28.25
C CYS A 101 -22.66 -19.36 27.58
N THR A 102 -22.68 -19.89 26.36
CA THR A 102 -23.89 -19.99 25.55
C THR A 102 -24.51 -21.38 25.61
N LEU A 103 -25.35 -21.62 26.62
CA LEU A 103 -26.32 -22.73 26.61
C LEU A 103 -27.53 -22.43 25.68
N ASP A 104 -27.78 -21.15 25.34
CA ASP A 104 -29.02 -20.72 24.66
C ASP A 104 -28.84 -19.96 23.32
N PHE A 105 -27.62 -19.68 22.84
CA PHE A 105 -27.38 -18.97 21.56
C PHE A 105 -27.26 -19.91 20.34
N HIS A 106 -28.06 -20.99 20.32
CA HIS A 106 -28.10 -21.97 19.23
C HIS A 106 -28.73 -21.47 17.90
N GLN A 107 -28.76 -20.16 17.63
CA GLN A 107 -29.34 -19.63 16.38
C GLN A 107 -28.37 -18.96 15.41
N THR A 108 -27.11 -18.73 15.79
CA THR A 108 -26.09 -18.31 14.82
C THR A 108 -25.22 -19.49 14.44
N ASN A 109 -25.48 -20.06 13.25
CA ASN A 109 -24.72 -21.18 12.64
C ASN A 109 -23.23 -20.87 12.35
N ASN A 110 -22.63 -19.84 12.97
CA ASN A 110 -21.26 -19.43 12.70
C ASN A 110 -20.53 -19.04 14.00
N PRO A 111 -19.58 -19.86 14.50
CA PRO A 111 -18.80 -19.53 15.69
C PRO A 111 -17.94 -18.29 15.45
N LEU A 112 -17.81 -17.45 16.47
CA LEU A 112 -17.00 -16.25 16.39
C LEU A 112 -15.52 -16.61 16.15
N THR A 113 -14.90 -16.06 15.12
CA THR A 113 -13.49 -16.33 14.82
C THR A 113 -12.55 -15.34 15.52
N LYS A 114 -11.28 -15.72 15.70
CA LYS A 114 -10.24 -14.81 16.19
C LYS A 114 -10.08 -13.57 15.30
N ILE A 115 -10.24 -13.72 13.98
CA ILE A 115 -10.20 -12.60 13.02
C ILE A 115 -11.36 -11.62 13.27
N GLN A 116 -12.59 -12.12 13.40
CA GLN A 116 -13.76 -11.27 13.69
C GLN A 116 -13.59 -10.52 15.01
N THR A 117 -13.06 -11.20 16.01
CA THR A 117 -12.83 -10.62 17.33
C THR A 117 -11.76 -9.52 17.29
N LEU A 118 -10.66 -9.75 16.57
CA LEU A 118 -9.64 -8.73 16.35
C LEU A 118 -10.18 -7.53 15.57
N LYS A 119 -10.93 -7.77 14.47
CA LYS A 119 -11.58 -6.72 13.69
C LYS A 119 -12.44 -5.84 14.60
N TYR A 120 -13.25 -6.47 15.46
CA TYR A 120 -14.10 -5.76 16.41
C TYR A 120 -13.30 -4.95 17.42
N PHE A 121 -12.26 -5.54 18.01
CA PHE A 121 -11.36 -4.86 18.93
C PHE A 121 -10.72 -3.61 18.31
N LEU A 122 -10.22 -3.70 17.08
CA LEU A 122 -9.64 -2.56 16.38
C LEU A 122 -10.66 -1.44 16.12
N LYS A 123 -11.92 -1.79 15.84
CA LYS A 123 -13.00 -0.80 15.70
C LYS A 123 -13.33 -0.09 17.02
N LEU A 124 -12.99 -0.65 18.18
CA LEU A 124 -13.20 0.02 19.46
C LEU A 124 -12.20 1.16 19.71
N ILE A 125 -11.07 1.17 18.99
CA ILE A 125 -10.07 2.24 19.06
C ILE A 125 -10.65 3.47 18.34
N PRO A 126 -10.90 4.59 19.06
CA PRO A 126 -11.44 5.80 18.44
C PRO A 126 -10.34 6.55 17.68
N MET A 127 -10.73 7.22 16.59
CA MET A 127 -9.81 8.09 15.85
C MET A 127 -9.71 9.49 16.47
N ARG A 128 -8.62 10.22 16.20
CA ARG A 128 -8.37 11.56 16.78
C ARG A 128 -9.46 12.59 16.46
N ASN A 129 -10.17 12.41 15.34
CA ASN A 129 -11.30 13.26 14.93
C ASN A 129 -12.64 12.83 15.55
N GLU A 130 -12.71 11.65 16.15
CA GLU A 130 -13.92 11.10 16.76
C GLU A 130 -13.94 11.28 18.29
N ILE A 131 -12.77 11.47 18.89
CA ILE A 131 -12.60 11.59 20.34
C ILE A 131 -12.38 13.05 20.79
N ASP A 132 -12.83 13.38 21.99
CA ASP A 132 -12.53 14.67 22.62
C ASP A 132 -10.99 14.86 22.72
N PRO A 133 -10.45 16.03 22.33
CA PRO A 133 -9.00 16.26 22.28
C PRO A 133 -8.26 15.99 23.60
N TYR A 134 -8.95 16.10 24.74
CA TYR A 134 -8.38 15.78 26.06
C TYR A 134 -7.86 14.33 26.17
N PHE A 135 -8.45 13.40 25.41
CA PHE A 135 -8.10 11.98 25.41
C PHE A 135 -7.20 11.56 24.23
N ASN A 136 -6.76 12.48 23.36
CA ASN A 136 -5.87 12.13 22.23
C ASN A 136 -4.58 11.44 22.69
N THR A 137 -3.95 11.93 23.77
CA THR A 137 -2.73 11.33 24.33
C THR A 137 -2.97 9.92 24.86
N PHE A 138 -4.18 9.64 25.35
CA PHE A 138 -4.57 8.31 25.79
C PHE A 138 -4.62 7.36 24.59
N VAL A 139 -5.33 7.75 23.52
CA VAL A 139 -5.42 6.94 22.29
C VAL A 139 -4.04 6.65 21.70
N ASP A 140 -3.19 7.66 21.59
CA ASP A 140 -1.84 7.48 21.03
C ASP A 140 -1.00 6.51 21.88
N LYS A 141 -1.03 6.65 23.22
CA LYS A 141 -0.33 5.75 24.14
C LYS A 141 -0.92 4.33 24.14
N SER A 142 -2.24 4.19 24.01
CA SER A 142 -2.91 2.89 23.89
C SER A 142 -2.47 2.17 22.61
N ILE A 143 -2.42 2.87 21.48
CA ILE A 143 -1.92 2.30 20.24
C ILE A 143 -0.44 1.89 20.40
N GLN A 144 0.40 2.74 20.98
CA GLN A 144 1.81 2.42 21.26
C GLN A 144 1.96 1.15 22.12
N GLY A 145 1.14 1.02 23.17
CA GLY A 145 1.12 -0.17 24.03
C GLY A 145 0.71 -1.44 23.30
N LEU A 146 -0.14 -1.32 22.25
CA LEU A 146 -0.56 -2.44 21.43
C LEU A 146 0.50 -2.89 20.41
N MET A 147 1.34 -1.98 19.89
CA MET A 147 2.31 -2.29 18.82
C MET A 147 3.21 -3.49 19.11
N GLY A 148 3.58 -3.70 20.38
CA GLY A 148 4.48 -4.78 20.82
C GLY A 148 3.79 -6.12 21.10
N ILE A 149 2.47 -6.15 21.22
CA ILE A 149 1.72 -7.35 21.66
C ILE A 149 0.69 -7.81 20.63
N ILE A 150 0.12 -6.89 19.86
CA ILE A 150 -0.93 -7.20 18.91
C ILE A 150 -0.36 -8.06 17.79
N ARG A 151 -1.06 -9.13 17.45
CA ARG A 151 -0.75 -10.00 16.32
C ARG A 151 -1.83 -9.88 15.27
N LEU A 152 -1.41 -9.74 14.03
CA LEU A 152 -2.30 -9.61 12.87
C LEU A 152 -2.30 -10.92 12.06
N PRO A 153 -3.45 -11.30 11.47
CA PRO A 153 -3.56 -12.49 10.65
C PRO A 153 -2.90 -12.27 9.30
N VAL A 154 -1.99 -13.16 8.93
CA VAL A 154 -1.28 -13.16 7.65
C VAL A 154 -1.40 -14.52 6.98
N PHE A 155 -1.24 -14.55 5.65
CA PHE A 155 -1.14 -15.80 4.92
C PHE A 155 0.22 -16.44 5.18
N CYS A 156 0.19 -17.72 5.56
CA CYS A 156 1.38 -18.53 5.74
C CYS A 156 1.77 -19.11 4.37
N HIS A 157 2.89 -18.65 3.82
CA HIS A 157 3.35 -19.02 2.49
C HIS A 157 2.32 -18.69 1.39
N ASP A 158 2.54 -19.16 0.16
CA ASP A 158 1.61 -18.94 -0.96
C ASP A 158 0.29 -19.77 -0.83
N ASP A 159 0.00 -20.32 0.36
CA ASP A 159 -1.23 -21.05 0.68
C ASP A 159 -2.17 -20.17 1.53
N GLU A 160 -3.26 -19.72 0.92
CA GLU A 160 -4.20 -18.80 1.54
C GLU A 160 -5.02 -19.43 2.68
N ALA A 161 -4.99 -20.76 2.84
CA ALA A 161 -5.77 -21.45 3.85
C ALA A 161 -5.12 -21.45 5.25
N ILE A 162 -3.80 -21.28 5.33
CA ILE A 162 -3.07 -21.33 6.59
C ILE A 162 -2.82 -19.91 7.10
N ILE A 163 -3.31 -19.61 8.31
CA ILE A 163 -3.22 -18.28 8.93
C ILE A 163 -2.17 -18.29 10.04
N ASP A 164 -1.18 -17.42 9.89
CA ASP A 164 -0.20 -17.11 10.94
C ASP A 164 -0.49 -15.75 11.60
N TRP A 165 0.08 -15.54 12.78
CA TRP A 165 -0.17 -14.37 13.62
C TRP A 165 1.14 -13.63 13.95
N VAL A 166 1.42 -12.55 13.22
CA VAL A 166 2.69 -11.82 13.26
C VAL A 166 2.52 -10.38 13.75
N LEU A 167 3.60 -9.71 14.12
CA LEU A 167 3.55 -8.32 14.59
C LEU A 167 3.23 -7.37 13.42
N PRO A 168 2.54 -6.23 13.66
CA PRO A 168 2.24 -5.24 12.63
C PRO A 168 3.47 -4.74 11.87
N SER A 169 4.62 -4.62 12.55
CA SER A 169 5.89 -4.20 11.95
C SER A 169 6.42 -5.14 10.87
N GLN A 170 5.93 -6.38 10.86
CA GLN A 170 6.25 -7.40 9.85
C GLN A 170 5.18 -7.48 8.76
N CYS A 171 4.14 -6.64 8.81
CA CYS A 171 3.03 -6.68 7.86
C CYS A 171 3.13 -5.55 6.82
N VAL A 172 2.73 -5.89 5.59
CA VAL A 172 2.64 -4.96 4.48
C VAL A 172 1.17 -4.78 4.06
N LEU A 173 0.79 -3.52 3.87
CA LEU A 173 -0.52 -3.09 3.40
C LEU A 173 -0.53 -3.00 1.88
N VAL A 174 -1.10 -4.02 1.24
CA VAL A 174 -1.46 -3.99 -0.19
C VAL A 174 -2.92 -4.39 -0.31
N ARG A 175 -3.78 -3.44 -0.70
CA ARG A 175 -5.21 -3.73 -0.96
C ARG A 175 -5.47 -4.20 -2.39
N ASP A 176 -4.59 -3.85 -3.32
CA ASP A 176 -4.73 -4.26 -4.70
C ASP A 176 -4.36 -5.73 -4.87
N THR A 177 -5.37 -6.54 -5.18
CA THR A 177 -5.21 -7.97 -5.49
C THR A 177 -4.28 -8.22 -6.68
N PHE A 178 -4.16 -7.26 -7.60
CA PHE A 178 -3.26 -7.36 -8.75
C PHE A 178 -1.78 -7.37 -8.30
N ILE A 179 -1.39 -6.44 -7.42
CA ILE A 179 -0.03 -6.36 -6.88
C ILE A 179 0.32 -7.63 -6.10
N ARG A 180 -0.63 -8.14 -5.31
CA ARG A 180 -0.46 -9.41 -4.56
C ARG A 180 -0.22 -10.62 -5.47
N LYS A 181 -0.87 -10.66 -6.64
CA LYS A 181 -0.69 -11.74 -7.61
C LYS A 181 0.68 -11.69 -8.29
N ILE A 182 1.25 -10.51 -8.47
CA ILE A 182 2.54 -10.31 -9.14
C ILE A 182 3.70 -10.60 -8.18
N PHE A 183 3.61 -10.09 -6.96
CA PHE A 183 4.65 -10.26 -5.94
C PHE A 183 4.18 -11.30 -4.92
N SER A 184 4.72 -12.51 -5.01
CA SER A 184 4.37 -13.61 -4.11
C SER A 184 4.76 -13.34 -2.66
N GLN A 185 4.13 -14.07 -1.72
CA GLN A 185 4.44 -13.99 -0.30
C GLN A 185 5.89 -14.43 -0.04
N SER A 186 6.37 -15.44 -0.77
CA SER A 186 7.77 -15.90 -0.75
C SER A 186 8.77 -14.81 -1.14
N LEU A 187 8.46 -13.99 -2.16
CA LEU A 187 9.33 -12.91 -2.60
C LEU A 187 9.43 -11.79 -1.54
N LEU A 188 8.31 -11.41 -0.92
CA LEU A 188 8.29 -10.41 0.16
C LEU A 188 9.08 -10.83 1.39
N LEU A 189 8.96 -12.09 1.79
CA LEU A 189 9.74 -12.62 2.91
C LEU A 189 11.23 -12.56 2.63
N SER A 190 11.65 -12.93 1.42
CA SER A 190 13.07 -12.95 1.04
C SER A 190 13.73 -11.56 1.08
N HIS A 191 13.00 -10.50 0.73
CA HIS A 191 13.57 -9.15 0.59
C HIS A 191 13.33 -8.22 1.75
N PHE A 192 12.22 -8.42 2.46
CA PHE A 192 11.78 -7.49 3.50
C PHE A 192 11.38 -8.19 4.79
N ASN A 193 11.45 -9.52 4.86
CA ASN A 193 10.96 -10.30 5.99
C ASN A 193 9.54 -9.88 6.42
N SER A 194 8.68 -9.64 5.41
CA SER A 194 7.35 -9.07 5.58
C SER A 194 6.26 -9.98 5.04
N TYR A 195 5.04 -9.82 5.56
CA TYR A 195 3.87 -10.63 5.23
C TYR A 195 2.70 -9.80 4.71
N TYR A 196 1.95 -10.37 3.77
CA TYR A 196 0.64 -9.86 3.41
C TYR A 196 -0.40 -10.17 4.49
N LEU A 197 -1.19 -9.15 4.84
CA LEU A 197 -2.36 -9.35 5.69
C LEU A 197 -3.43 -10.19 5.00
N HIS A 198 -4.11 -11.01 5.80
CA HIS A 198 -5.27 -11.78 5.39
C HIS A 198 -6.31 -10.90 4.69
N GLU A 199 -6.81 -11.34 3.53
CA GLU A 199 -7.62 -10.51 2.64
C GLU A 199 -8.92 -10.03 3.31
N GLU A 200 -9.64 -10.94 3.95
CA GLU A 200 -10.89 -10.62 4.65
C GLU A 200 -10.66 -9.66 5.83
N PHE A 201 -9.48 -9.73 6.45
CA PHE A 201 -9.10 -8.82 7.53
C PHE A 201 -8.82 -7.42 6.99
N LEU A 202 -8.02 -7.33 5.92
CA LEU A 202 -7.62 -6.05 5.34
C LEU A 202 -8.78 -5.29 4.70
N LYS A 203 -9.72 -5.99 4.05
CA LYS A 203 -10.89 -5.36 3.41
C LYS A 203 -11.75 -4.58 4.41
N GLU A 204 -11.80 -5.04 5.66
CA GLU A 204 -12.73 -4.50 6.66
C GLU A 204 -12.09 -3.65 7.76
N SER A 205 -10.76 -3.58 7.77
CA SER A 205 -9.99 -2.84 8.76
C SER A 205 -9.66 -1.42 8.28
N ASP A 206 -9.61 -0.48 9.21
CA ASP A 206 -9.16 0.89 8.93
C ASP A 206 -7.65 0.91 8.69
N GLU A 207 -7.26 1.40 7.52
CA GLU A 207 -5.87 1.48 7.11
C GLU A 207 -5.05 2.43 8.00
N GLN A 208 -5.64 3.51 8.48
CA GLN A 208 -4.95 4.48 9.32
C GLN A 208 -4.58 3.87 10.67
N ILE A 209 -5.47 3.04 11.23
CA ILE A 209 -5.20 2.30 12.47
C ILE A 209 -4.07 1.29 12.23
N LEU A 210 -4.12 0.53 11.14
CA LEU A 210 -3.07 -0.45 10.80
C LEU A 210 -1.69 0.21 10.62
N ILE A 211 -1.63 1.38 9.96
CA ILE A 211 -0.39 2.15 9.81
C ILE A 211 0.13 2.60 11.19
N LYS A 212 -0.75 3.13 12.06
CA LYS A 212 -0.36 3.55 13.41
C LYS A 212 0.09 2.38 14.30
N LEU A 213 -0.44 1.18 14.09
CA LEU A 213 0.01 -0.03 14.78
C LEU A 213 1.38 -0.52 14.29
N GLY A 214 1.85 -0.04 13.13
CA GLY A 214 3.19 -0.33 12.60
C GLY A 214 3.21 -1.04 11.25
N CYS A 215 2.06 -1.27 10.61
CA CYS A 215 2.05 -1.83 9.26
C CYS A 215 2.60 -0.82 8.25
N ARG A 216 3.41 -1.31 7.29
CA ARG A 216 4.01 -0.47 6.25
C ARG A 216 3.28 -0.61 4.92
N ARG A 217 3.26 0.45 4.11
CA ARG A 217 2.88 0.38 2.69
C ARG A 217 4.10 0.01 1.86
N LEU A 218 3.89 -0.66 0.72
CA LEU A 218 4.95 -0.72 -0.30
C LEU A 218 5.07 0.65 -0.94
N ASP A 219 6.29 1.18 -0.96
CA ASP A 219 6.59 2.36 -1.76
C ASP A 219 7.14 1.98 -3.13
N PHE A 220 7.43 3.01 -3.93
CA PHE A 220 8.01 2.84 -5.25
C PHE A 220 9.36 2.11 -5.22
N ALA A 221 10.23 2.45 -4.26
CA ALA A 221 11.54 1.85 -4.13
C ALA A 221 11.45 0.34 -3.83
N ASP A 222 10.52 -0.05 -2.96
CA ASP A 222 10.20 -1.44 -2.66
C ASP A 222 9.73 -2.19 -3.91
N ILE A 223 8.79 -1.62 -4.65
CA ILE A 223 8.25 -2.22 -5.89
C ILE A 223 9.35 -2.37 -6.94
N LEU A 224 10.20 -1.36 -7.13
CA LEU A 224 11.34 -1.45 -8.03
C LEU A 224 12.34 -2.53 -7.61
N LYS A 225 12.63 -2.65 -6.32
CA LYS A 225 13.51 -3.69 -5.79
C LYS A 225 12.96 -5.08 -6.10
N LEU A 226 11.64 -5.29 -5.92
CA LEU A 226 10.97 -6.55 -6.24
C LEU A 226 11.03 -6.86 -7.74
N ILE A 227 10.75 -5.87 -8.61
CA ILE A 227 10.83 -6.03 -10.07
C ILE A 227 12.27 -6.36 -10.50
N ARG A 228 13.28 -5.67 -9.96
CA ARG A 228 14.70 -5.95 -10.23
C ARG A 228 15.07 -7.39 -9.84
N THR A 229 14.54 -7.91 -8.75
CA THR A 229 14.76 -9.31 -8.37
C THR A 229 14.10 -10.27 -9.34
N LEU A 230 12.83 -10.05 -9.68
CA LEU A 230 12.11 -10.92 -10.63
C LEU A 230 12.82 -10.98 -11.98
N TYR A 231 13.32 -9.84 -12.45
CA TYR A 231 14.15 -9.76 -13.65
C TYR A 231 15.43 -10.60 -13.51
N LYS A 232 16.20 -10.42 -12.42
CA LYS A 232 17.44 -11.19 -12.18
C LYS A 232 17.20 -12.70 -12.06
N GLN A 233 16.09 -13.12 -11.45
CA GLN A 233 15.72 -14.54 -11.35
C GLN A 233 15.41 -15.13 -12.73
N ASN A 234 14.76 -14.37 -13.62
CA ASN A 234 14.48 -14.79 -14.98
C ASN A 234 15.72 -14.80 -15.89
N ASP A 235 16.69 -13.92 -15.64
CA ASP A 235 17.92 -13.77 -16.44
C ASP A 235 19.02 -14.80 -16.08
N GLN A 236 18.85 -15.57 -15.00
CA GLN A 236 19.79 -16.64 -14.64
C GLN A 236 19.75 -17.79 -15.66
N ILE A 237 20.94 -18.11 -16.19
CA ILE A 237 21.32 -18.96 -17.34
C ILE A 237 20.70 -20.38 -17.39
N HIS A 238 19.99 -20.82 -16.36
CA HIS A 238 19.33 -22.14 -16.28
C HIS A 238 17.80 -22.08 -16.19
N SER A 239 17.18 -20.89 -16.27
CA SER A 239 15.73 -20.74 -16.31
C SER A 239 15.22 -20.89 -17.75
N THR A 240 14.27 -21.80 -17.96
CA THR A 240 13.53 -21.97 -19.22
C THR A 240 12.50 -20.87 -19.48
N LYS A 241 12.40 -19.86 -18.60
CA LYS A 241 11.39 -18.79 -18.67
C LYS A 241 12.04 -17.46 -19.05
N THR A 242 11.98 -17.12 -20.33
CA THR A 242 12.12 -15.72 -20.76
C THR A 242 11.00 -14.89 -20.12
N THR A 243 11.30 -13.68 -19.63
CA THR A 243 10.27 -12.75 -19.13
C THR A 243 9.20 -12.55 -20.19
N SER A 244 7.95 -12.92 -19.87
CA SER A 244 6.86 -12.81 -20.85
C SER A 244 6.42 -11.35 -20.99
N ILE A 245 5.81 -11.03 -22.13
CA ILE A 245 5.23 -9.70 -22.38
C ILE A 245 4.15 -9.37 -21.33
N GLU A 246 3.44 -10.39 -20.85
CA GLU A 246 2.45 -10.25 -19.78
C GLU A 246 3.09 -9.81 -18.47
N GLN A 247 4.22 -10.41 -18.08
CA GLN A 247 4.96 -10.02 -16.88
C GLN A 247 5.50 -8.59 -16.99
N ILE A 248 5.98 -8.19 -18.16
CA ILE A 248 6.46 -6.82 -18.39
C ILE A 248 5.31 -5.81 -18.29
N ALA A 249 4.16 -6.12 -18.90
CA ALA A 249 2.95 -5.31 -18.77
C ALA A 249 2.54 -5.17 -17.31
N GLN A 250 2.58 -6.26 -16.56
CA GLN A 250 2.28 -6.30 -15.13
C GLN A 250 3.25 -5.43 -14.32
N TRP A 251 4.55 -5.46 -14.61
CA TRP A 251 5.54 -4.61 -13.96
C TRP A 251 5.29 -3.12 -14.25
N LEU A 252 5.02 -2.75 -15.50
CA LEU A 252 4.70 -1.37 -15.88
C LEU A 252 3.41 -0.87 -15.19
N LEU A 253 2.39 -1.72 -15.08
CA LEU A 253 1.17 -1.41 -14.34
C LEU A 253 1.44 -1.18 -12.84
N CYS A 254 2.29 -2.00 -12.22
CA CYS A 254 2.70 -1.81 -10.81
C CYS A 254 3.48 -0.51 -10.62
N ILE A 255 4.40 -0.20 -11.54
CA ILE A 255 5.19 1.04 -11.50
C ILE A 255 4.26 2.26 -11.61
N ASP A 256 3.39 2.29 -12.62
CA ASP A 256 2.41 3.36 -12.83
C ASP A 256 1.51 3.56 -11.59
N TYR A 257 1.00 2.47 -11.03
CA TYR A 257 0.19 2.50 -9.81
C TYR A 257 0.97 3.05 -8.62
N SER A 258 2.21 2.61 -8.41
CA SER A 258 3.03 3.05 -7.27
C SER A 258 3.37 4.55 -7.33
N LEU A 259 3.61 5.09 -8.53
CA LEU A 259 3.84 6.51 -8.75
C LEU A 259 2.59 7.33 -8.48
N GLN A 260 1.42 6.87 -8.94
CA GLN A 260 0.13 7.51 -8.63
C GLN A 260 -0.11 7.54 -7.11
N GLN A 261 0.12 6.43 -6.42
CA GLN A 261 -0.03 6.36 -4.98
C GLN A 261 0.91 7.30 -4.22
N GLN A 262 2.11 7.56 -4.73
CA GLN A 262 3.03 8.54 -4.13
C GLN A 262 2.51 9.97 -4.27
N ARG A 263 1.99 10.33 -5.45
CA ARG A 263 1.43 11.66 -5.74
C ARG A 263 0.16 11.95 -4.92
N GLU A 264 -0.61 10.92 -4.59
CA GLU A 264 -1.84 11.04 -3.79
C GLU A 264 -1.59 11.05 -2.27
N ARG A 265 -0.33 11.00 -1.80
CA ARG A 265 -0.03 10.98 -0.36
C ARG A 265 -0.41 12.32 0.31
N PRO A 266 -1.03 12.29 1.51
CA PRO A 266 -1.28 13.51 2.26
C PRO A 266 0.06 14.17 2.63
N GLY A 267 0.24 15.44 2.23
CA GLY A 267 1.48 16.18 2.45
C GLY A 267 2.49 16.12 1.30
N PHE A 268 2.13 15.57 0.14
CA PHE A 268 2.92 15.68 -1.09
C PHE A 268 3.04 17.16 -1.49
N ASN A 269 4.27 17.68 -1.49
CA ASN A 269 4.59 19.07 -1.82
C ASN A 269 5.35 19.05 -3.14
N HIS A 270 4.69 19.50 -4.23
CA HIS A 270 5.28 19.53 -5.57
C HIS A 270 6.70 20.14 -5.59
N ASP A 271 6.94 21.24 -4.88
CA ASP A 271 8.24 21.94 -4.91
C ASP A 271 9.40 21.18 -4.23
N GLN A 272 9.13 20.27 -3.28
CA GLN A 272 10.17 19.47 -2.60
C GLN A 272 10.29 18.07 -3.21
N ASP A 273 9.21 17.55 -3.77
CA ASP A 273 9.15 16.20 -4.32
C ASP A 273 9.60 16.16 -5.81
N ASP A 274 9.74 17.30 -6.49
CA ASP A 274 10.26 17.37 -7.87
C ASP A 274 11.66 16.74 -8.02
N ASP A 275 12.57 16.95 -7.06
CA ASP A 275 13.90 16.33 -7.07
C ASP A 275 13.82 14.80 -6.89
N THR A 276 12.85 14.33 -6.09
CA THR A 276 12.59 12.89 -5.90
C THR A 276 11.96 12.26 -7.14
N GLU A 277 11.09 13.00 -7.84
CA GLU A 277 10.49 12.58 -9.11
C GLU A 277 11.54 12.48 -10.22
N GLN A 278 12.47 13.44 -10.30
CA GLN A 278 13.59 13.36 -11.24
C GLN A 278 14.51 12.16 -10.95
N THR A 279 14.81 11.91 -9.68
CA THR A 279 15.63 10.76 -9.26
C THR A 279 14.95 9.43 -9.58
N THR A 280 13.64 9.31 -9.30
CA THR A 280 12.87 8.09 -9.61
C THR A 280 12.75 7.85 -11.12
N ILE A 281 12.55 8.90 -11.93
CA ILE A 281 12.57 8.79 -13.40
C ILE A 281 13.95 8.34 -13.90
N ALA A 282 15.04 8.88 -13.36
CA ALA A 282 16.39 8.46 -13.71
C ALA A 282 16.61 6.97 -13.39
N GLU A 283 16.18 6.51 -12.21
CA GLU A 283 16.24 5.09 -11.85
C GLU A 283 15.42 4.19 -12.79
N LEU A 284 14.25 4.64 -13.24
CA LEU A 284 13.42 3.90 -14.20
C LEU A 284 14.08 3.77 -15.57
N LYS A 285 14.75 4.84 -16.05
CA LYS A 285 15.43 4.81 -17.34
C LYS A 285 16.58 3.80 -17.39
N GLN A 286 17.20 3.51 -16.26
CA GLN A 286 18.25 2.49 -16.12
C GLN A 286 17.70 1.05 -16.08
N LEU A 287 16.40 0.86 -15.87
CA LEU A 287 15.81 -0.48 -15.80
C LEU A 287 15.70 -1.12 -17.18
N LYS A 288 16.21 -2.35 -17.31
CA LYS A 288 16.04 -3.20 -18.50
C LYS A 288 14.65 -3.83 -18.56
N ILE A 289 13.63 -3.00 -18.78
CA ILE A 289 12.22 -3.42 -18.78
C ILE A 289 11.52 -3.19 -20.13
N ILE A 290 12.18 -2.56 -21.11
CA ILE A 290 11.56 -2.24 -22.39
C ILE A 290 11.74 -3.40 -23.37
N PRO A 291 10.65 -4.05 -23.85
CA PRO A 291 10.73 -5.07 -24.87
C PRO A 291 10.74 -4.44 -26.26
N LEU A 292 11.80 -4.68 -27.04
CA LEU A 292 11.90 -4.23 -28.42
C LEU A 292 11.39 -5.30 -29.40
N ARG A 293 10.77 -4.87 -30.51
CA ARG A 293 10.24 -5.75 -31.55
C ARG A 293 11.29 -6.64 -32.21
N GLN A 294 12.53 -6.17 -32.29
CA GLN A 294 13.62 -6.80 -33.05
C GLN A 294 14.60 -7.60 -32.18
N GLN A 295 14.46 -7.53 -30.85
CA GLN A 295 15.40 -8.13 -29.90
C GLN A 295 14.66 -8.91 -28.83
N THR A 296 15.21 -10.06 -28.47
CA THR A 296 14.65 -10.92 -27.41
C THR A 296 15.04 -10.44 -26.01
N GLN A 297 16.11 -9.65 -25.89
CA GLN A 297 16.56 -9.08 -24.63
C GLN A 297 15.85 -7.76 -24.34
N LEU A 298 15.54 -7.53 -23.06
CA LEU A 298 14.99 -6.26 -22.59
C LEU A 298 16.08 -5.21 -22.51
N VAL A 299 15.74 -4.00 -22.90
CA VAL A 299 16.67 -2.87 -22.91
C VAL A 299 16.27 -1.83 -21.87
N SER A 300 17.28 -1.09 -21.38
CA SER A 300 17.06 0.15 -20.65
C SER A 300 16.92 1.32 -21.62
N ILE A 301 16.33 2.41 -21.16
CA ILE A 301 16.19 3.62 -21.98
C ILE A 301 17.53 4.37 -22.05
N ASP A 302 18.33 4.32 -20.97
CA ASP A 302 19.64 4.95 -20.92
C ASP A 302 20.66 4.28 -21.87
N GLU A 303 20.53 2.98 -22.16
CA GLU A 303 21.33 2.32 -23.22
C GLU A 303 21.20 3.00 -24.59
N PHE A 304 20.13 3.77 -24.80
CA PHE A 304 19.87 4.52 -26.01
C PHE A 304 20.14 6.02 -25.82
N GLU A 305 21.17 6.38 -25.04
CA GLU A 305 21.69 7.72 -24.66
C GLU A 305 21.58 8.87 -25.69
N ASN A 306 21.36 8.59 -26.98
CA ASN A 306 20.98 9.58 -28.00
C ASN A 306 19.95 9.11 -29.05
N ARG A 307 19.49 7.85 -29.01
CA ARG A 307 18.53 7.27 -29.98
C ARG A 307 17.15 7.17 -29.35
N THR A 308 16.13 7.41 -30.15
CA THR A 308 14.74 7.41 -29.66
C THR A 308 14.10 6.05 -29.89
N ILE A 309 13.62 5.43 -28.81
CA ILE A 309 12.70 4.28 -28.89
C ILE A 309 11.31 4.80 -29.24
N LEU A 310 10.68 4.16 -30.23
CA LEU A 310 9.38 4.56 -30.73
C LEU A 310 8.25 3.67 -30.22
N PHE A 311 7.08 4.28 -30.08
CA PHE A 311 5.84 3.52 -30.07
C PHE A 311 5.61 2.82 -31.42
N PRO A 312 4.93 1.67 -31.44
CA PRO A 312 4.50 1.02 -32.67
C PRO A 312 3.80 1.98 -33.64
N PRO A 313 4.14 1.97 -34.94
CA PRO A 313 3.48 2.82 -35.91
C PRO A 313 2.00 2.43 -36.04
N ASP A 314 1.14 3.44 -36.07
CA ASP A 314 -0.30 3.24 -36.21
C ASP A 314 -0.64 2.59 -37.57
N LYS A 315 -1.16 1.35 -37.53
CA LYS A 315 -1.47 0.55 -38.72
C LYS A 315 -2.64 1.13 -39.53
N THR A 316 -3.42 2.04 -38.96
CA THR A 316 -4.52 2.71 -39.66
C THR A 316 -4.02 3.81 -40.60
N ILE A 317 -2.80 4.29 -40.39
CA ILE A 317 -2.21 5.39 -41.15
C ILE A 317 -1.42 4.84 -42.35
N LYS A 318 -1.72 5.38 -43.55
CA LYS A 318 -0.95 5.08 -44.76
C LYS A 318 0.30 5.94 -44.81
N TYR A 319 1.43 5.39 -44.37
CA TYR A 319 2.74 6.01 -44.55
C TYR A 319 3.23 5.90 -45.99
N ALA A 320 3.91 6.95 -46.47
CA ALA A 320 4.63 6.89 -47.73
C ALA A 320 5.73 5.81 -47.68
N LYS A 321 6.08 5.23 -48.83
CA LYS A 321 7.02 4.09 -48.89
C LYS A 321 8.37 4.38 -48.20
N HIS A 322 8.93 5.57 -48.39
CA HIS A 322 10.19 5.98 -47.76
C HIS A 322 10.05 6.08 -46.23
N LEU A 323 8.96 6.68 -45.72
CA LEU A 323 8.68 6.75 -44.28
C LEU A 323 8.53 5.37 -43.64
N LYS A 324 7.93 4.41 -44.35
CA LYS A 324 7.80 3.04 -43.83
C LYS A 324 9.17 2.37 -43.67
N ILE A 325 10.08 2.56 -44.63
CA ILE A 325 11.46 2.06 -44.54
C ILE A 325 12.20 2.67 -43.35
N VAL A 326 12.01 3.98 -43.11
CA VAL A 326 12.60 4.67 -41.94
C VAL A 326 12.04 4.16 -40.62
N LEU A 327 10.72 3.96 -40.54
CA LEU A 327 10.05 3.46 -39.33
C LEU A 327 10.40 2.00 -39.02
N ASP A 328 10.62 1.18 -40.04
CA ASP A 328 11.04 -0.22 -39.88
C ASP A 328 12.51 -0.34 -39.39
N ASP A 329 13.35 0.67 -39.65
CA ASP A 329 14.75 0.72 -39.20
C ASP A 329 14.91 1.19 -37.74
N LEU A 330 13.88 1.83 -37.17
CA LEU A 330 13.89 2.39 -35.83
C LEU A 330 13.58 1.33 -34.75
N PRO A 331 14.20 1.43 -33.55
CA PRO A 331 13.86 0.57 -32.43
C PRO A 331 12.43 0.89 -31.95
N THR A 332 11.54 -0.08 -32.10
CA THR A 332 10.12 0.03 -31.70
C THR A 332 9.83 -0.92 -30.54
N ILE A 333 8.97 -0.49 -29.61
CA ILE A 333 8.41 -1.40 -28.60
C ILE A 333 7.66 -2.54 -29.30
N ASP A 334 7.69 -3.74 -28.71
CA ASP A 334 6.86 -4.86 -29.18
C ASP A 334 5.35 -4.52 -29.10
N ASP A 335 4.68 -4.51 -30.27
CA ASP A 335 3.23 -4.28 -30.43
C ASP A 335 2.37 -5.08 -29.43
N ARG A 336 2.81 -6.31 -29.09
CA ARG A 336 2.06 -7.22 -28.22
C ARG A 336 1.92 -6.66 -26.79
N LEU A 337 2.86 -5.84 -26.34
CA LEU A 337 2.81 -5.22 -25.00
C LEU A 337 1.62 -4.27 -24.90
N LEU A 338 1.48 -3.37 -25.86
CA LEU A 338 0.40 -2.39 -25.87
C LEU A 338 -0.95 -3.07 -26.13
N TYR A 339 -0.97 -4.07 -27.02
CA TYR A 339 -2.18 -4.86 -27.27
C TYR A 339 -2.66 -5.60 -26.02
N TYR A 340 -1.75 -6.21 -25.25
CA TYR A 340 -2.10 -6.88 -23.99
C TYR A 340 -2.71 -5.91 -22.97
N ILE A 341 -2.12 -4.72 -22.83
CA ILE A 341 -2.61 -3.69 -21.91
C ILE A 341 -3.97 -3.16 -22.40
N GLU A 342 -4.14 -2.94 -23.70
CA GLU A 342 -5.40 -2.49 -24.29
C GLU A 342 -6.53 -3.51 -24.09
N ASP A 343 -6.24 -4.81 -24.29
CA ASP A 343 -7.20 -5.91 -24.10
C ASP A 343 -7.60 -6.10 -22.63
N LYS A 344 -6.61 -6.18 -21.73
CA LYS A 344 -6.84 -6.52 -20.31
C LYS A 344 -7.13 -5.31 -19.42
N TYR A 345 -6.53 -4.16 -19.73
CA TYR A 345 -6.52 -2.97 -18.87
C TYR A 345 -6.72 -1.67 -19.68
N PRO A 346 -7.80 -1.55 -20.48
CA PRO A 346 -7.98 -0.44 -21.43
C PRO A 346 -7.92 0.94 -20.78
N ARG A 347 -8.43 1.07 -19.54
CA ARG A 347 -8.43 2.34 -18.78
C ARG A 347 -7.04 2.80 -18.33
N ARG A 348 -6.03 1.91 -18.34
CA ARG A 348 -4.66 2.20 -17.88
C ARG A 348 -3.70 2.44 -19.05
N LEU A 349 -4.13 2.17 -20.28
CA LEU A 349 -3.30 2.30 -21.47
C LEU A 349 -2.75 3.72 -21.65
N ASP A 350 -3.60 4.74 -21.49
CA ASP A 350 -3.18 6.14 -21.66
C ASP A 350 -2.20 6.58 -20.57
N SER A 351 -2.40 6.12 -19.32
CA SER A 351 -1.46 6.37 -18.23
C SER A 351 -0.09 5.76 -18.51
N ILE A 352 -0.07 4.51 -19.00
CA ILE A 352 1.19 3.83 -19.35
C ILE A 352 1.86 4.49 -20.54
N LYS A 353 1.10 4.92 -21.57
CA LYS A 353 1.66 5.70 -22.69
C LYS A 353 2.26 7.02 -22.20
N ALA A 354 1.61 7.70 -21.27
CA ALA A 354 2.13 8.93 -20.66
C ALA A 354 3.42 8.66 -19.86
N LEU A 355 3.45 7.58 -19.07
CA LEU A 355 4.64 7.15 -18.34
C LEU A 355 5.80 6.84 -19.29
N LEU A 356 5.59 6.02 -20.32
CA LEU A 356 6.60 5.70 -21.32
C LEU A 356 7.10 6.94 -22.08
N THR A 357 6.20 7.87 -22.40
CA THR A 357 6.57 9.15 -23.02
C THR A 357 7.45 9.99 -22.08
N THR A 358 7.12 10.02 -20.79
CA THR A 358 7.91 10.72 -19.75
C THR A 358 9.29 10.10 -19.58
N LEU A 359 9.40 8.78 -19.67
CA LEU A 359 10.68 8.08 -19.66
C LEU A 359 11.52 8.36 -20.91
N GLY A 360 10.94 8.81 -22.01
CA GLY A 360 11.66 9.28 -23.19
C GLY A 360 11.22 8.69 -24.52
N LEU A 361 10.21 7.80 -24.53
CA LEU A 361 9.67 7.26 -25.77
C LEU A 361 8.99 8.33 -26.62
N CYS A 362 9.05 8.15 -27.93
CA CYS A 362 8.41 9.07 -28.86
C CYS A 362 7.35 8.41 -29.70
N ASP A 363 6.34 9.21 -30.01
CA ASP A 363 5.41 8.91 -31.10
C ASP A 363 6.16 8.96 -32.43
N ALA A 364 5.87 7.99 -33.31
CA ALA A 364 6.32 7.94 -34.70
C ALA A 364 5.98 9.23 -35.48
N ARG A 365 4.98 10.01 -35.02
CA ARG A 365 4.62 11.31 -35.60
C ARG A 365 5.64 12.42 -35.36
N ASN A 366 6.51 12.30 -34.35
CA ASN A 366 7.48 13.34 -34.02
C ASN A 366 8.75 13.24 -34.88
N MET A 367 8.60 13.50 -36.18
CA MET A 367 9.67 13.31 -37.15
C MET A 367 10.87 14.25 -36.94
N ARG A 368 10.65 15.43 -36.34
CA ARG A 368 11.74 16.34 -35.95
C ARG A 368 12.67 15.71 -34.92
N ARG A 369 12.11 14.98 -33.94
CA ARG A 369 12.89 14.28 -32.93
C ARG A 369 13.63 13.09 -33.54
N ILE A 370 12.94 12.26 -34.34
CA ILE A 370 13.54 11.14 -35.09
C ILE A 370 14.72 11.60 -35.95
N TYR A 371 14.55 12.71 -36.67
CA TYR A 371 15.63 13.27 -37.49
C TYR A 371 16.86 13.63 -36.65
N ARG A 372 16.66 14.34 -35.52
CA ARG A 372 17.75 14.78 -34.65
C ARG A 372 18.42 13.66 -33.87
N SER A 373 17.66 12.67 -33.40
CA SER A 373 18.15 11.61 -32.49
C SER A 373 18.55 10.32 -33.21
N HIS A 374 18.05 10.06 -34.41
CA HIS A 374 18.34 8.83 -35.13
C HIS A 374 19.05 9.07 -36.46
N ILE A 375 18.47 9.89 -37.34
CA ILE A 375 18.95 10.05 -38.72
C ILE A 375 20.29 10.81 -38.74
N VAL A 376 20.35 11.99 -38.09
CA VAL A 376 21.57 12.83 -38.08
C VAL A 376 22.78 12.12 -37.47
N PRO A 377 22.68 11.42 -36.32
CA PRO A 377 23.81 10.69 -35.75
C PRO A 377 24.31 9.55 -36.65
N ILE A 378 23.42 8.82 -37.33
CA ILE A 378 23.82 7.73 -38.23
C ILE A 378 24.55 8.26 -39.45
N ILE A 379 24.06 9.35 -40.06
CA ILE A 379 24.71 9.98 -41.23
C ILE A 379 26.06 10.61 -40.86
N ARG A 380 26.21 11.11 -39.63
CA ARG A 380 27.45 11.75 -39.17
C ARG A 380 28.54 10.77 -38.74
N ASP A 381 28.21 9.50 -38.51
CA ASP A 381 29.16 8.47 -38.10
C ASP A 381 29.48 7.53 -39.27
N ASP A 382 30.72 7.63 -39.77
CA ASP A 382 31.20 6.88 -40.94
C ASP A 382 31.11 5.35 -40.77
N SER A 383 31.10 4.87 -39.53
CA SER A 383 31.00 3.45 -39.21
C SER A 383 29.56 2.91 -39.18
N GLN A 384 28.56 3.79 -39.10
CA GLN A 384 27.15 3.45 -38.91
C GLN A 384 26.38 3.47 -40.23
N TRP A 385 26.56 4.52 -41.05
CA TRP A 385 25.83 4.62 -42.34
C TRP A 385 26.26 3.53 -43.32
N SER A 386 27.54 3.16 -43.31
CA SER A 386 28.12 2.13 -44.19
C SER A 386 27.56 0.72 -43.94
N LYS A 387 26.91 0.49 -42.79
CA LYS A 387 26.27 -0.80 -42.44
C LYS A 387 24.79 -0.86 -42.81
N LYS A 388 24.20 0.26 -43.26
CA LYS A 388 22.76 0.35 -43.55
C LYS A 388 22.50 0.04 -45.03
N PRO A 389 21.36 -0.58 -45.37
CA PRO A 389 20.99 -0.82 -46.76
C PRO A 389 20.81 0.49 -47.53
N ASP A 390 21.17 0.50 -48.82
CA ASP A 390 21.03 1.68 -49.70
C ASP A 390 19.59 2.24 -49.70
N ALA A 391 18.59 1.35 -49.65
CA ALA A 391 17.17 1.75 -49.59
C ALA A 391 16.84 2.57 -48.33
N THR A 392 17.49 2.29 -47.19
CA THR A 392 17.30 3.01 -45.93
C THR A 392 18.01 4.37 -45.98
N LEU A 393 19.22 4.43 -46.54
CA LEU A 393 19.98 5.68 -46.70
C LEU A 393 19.28 6.65 -47.64
N ILE A 394 18.74 6.16 -48.76
CA ILE A 394 17.91 6.97 -49.68
C ILE A 394 16.67 7.48 -48.95
N ALA A 395 16.02 6.63 -48.16
CA ALA A 395 14.84 7.01 -47.39
C ALA A 395 15.13 8.06 -46.29
N TYR A 396 16.37 8.17 -45.81
CA TYR A 396 16.79 9.23 -44.88
C TYR A 396 17.01 10.60 -45.52
N LEU A 397 17.19 10.66 -46.84
CA LEU A 397 17.49 11.88 -47.59
C LEU A 397 16.25 12.50 -48.27
N ILE A 398 15.16 11.74 -48.37
CA ILE A 398 13.85 12.17 -48.89
C ILE A 398 13.02 12.71 -47.74
#